data_AF-A0A6L7SVJ1-F1
#
_entry.id   AF-A0A6L7SVJ1-F1
#
_cell.length_a   1.000
_cell.length_b   1.000
_cell.length_c   1.000
_cell.angle_alpha   90.00
_cell.angle_beta   90.00
_cell.angle_gamma   90.00
#
_symmetry.space_group_name_H-M   'P 1'
#
loop_
_entity.id
_entity.type
_entity.pdbx_description
1 polymer ?
#
loop_
_entity_poly.entity_id
_entity_poly.type
_entity_poly.pdbx_seq_one_letter_code
_entity_poly.pdbx_strand_id
1 'polypeptide(L)'
;MGTLNGYTVIELAGIGPGPMAGMMLADMGARVIVIERFNKDQKRRNLIGMRGKESMAINLKDSQGVSTLLELIDRADVLIDPYRPGVCERLGMGPDVCLEQNPGLVYGRITGWGQDGPMANVPGHDLGYLSITGALHAIGEPGGRPQIPLNMIADMGGGGMLLLNGILAALLERQKSGLGQVVDAAMVDGTIYQLLTIHEMVAEGNWNTDNRGVNLLDGGALHYNVYE
;
A
#
# COMPACT_ATOMS: atom_id res chain seq x y z
N MET A 1 -3.16 -24.77 -8.11
CA MET A 1 -1.80 -24.19 -8.15
C MET A 1 -1.98 -22.68 -8.21
N GLY A 2 -1.33 -21.92 -7.33
CA GLY A 2 -1.39 -20.45 -7.34
C GLY A 2 -0.43 -19.87 -8.38
N THR A 3 -0.72 -18.67 -8.89
CA THR A 3 0.08 -17.99 -9.91
C THR A 3 1.45 -17.52 -9.40
N LEU A 4 1.60 -17.37 -8.09
CA LEU A 4 2.86 -16.98 -7.42
C LEU A 4 3.49 -18.14 -6.64
N ASN A 5 3.15 -19.39 -6.96
CA ASN A 5 3.82 -20.55 -6.39
C ASN A 5 5.34 -20.46 -6.62
N GLY A 6 6.11 -20.60 -5.53
CA GLY A 6 7.58 -20.54 -5.56
C GLY A 6 8.16 -19.16 -5.24
N TYR A 7 7.34 -18.11 -5.15
CA TYR A 7 7.78 -16.80 -4.70
C TYR A 7 7.76 -16.71 -3.17
N THR A 8 8.81 -16.10 -2.60
CA THR A 8 8.91 -15.81 -1.15
C THR A 8 8.81 -14.31 -0.91
N VAL A 9 7.89 -13.92 -0.03
CA VAL A 9 7.63 -12.53 0.36
C VAL A 9 7.93 -12.35 1.83
N ILE A 10 8.75 -11.37 2.17
CA ILE A 10 8.95 -10.91 3.54
C ILE A 10 8.05 -9.69 3.75
N GLU A 11 7.20 -9.72 4.76
CA GLU A 11 6.32 -8.61 5.12
C GLU A 11 6.74 -8.06 6.49
N LEU A 12 7.18 -6.82 6.56
CA LEU A 12 7.38 -6.18 7.86
C LEU A 12 6.01 -5.87 8.47
N ALA A 13 5.80 -6.24 9.74
CA ALA A 13 4.49 -6.07 10.36
C ALA A 13 4.04 -4.61 10.34
N GLY A 14 2.86 -4.38 9.76
CA GLY A 14 2.22 -3.08 9.57
C GLY A 14 0.70 -3.12 9.75
N ILE A 15 0.03 -2.08 9.28
CA ILE A 15 -1.43 -1.94 9.32
C ILE A 15 -1.96 -1.56 7.95
N GLY A 16 -3.24 -1.84 7.68
CA GLY A 16 -3.95 -1.38 6.49
C GLY A 16 -3.41 -1.98 5.18
N PRO A 17 -2.85 -1.16 4.28
CA PRO A 17 -2.49 -1.56 2.91
C PRO A 17 -1.44 -2.68 2.81
N GLY A 18 -0.41 -2.67 3.66
CA GLY A 18 0.69 -3.65 3.61
C GLY A 18 0.18 -5.07 3.87
N PRO A 19 -0.53 -5.29 5.00
CA PRO A 19 -1.19 -6.57 5.27
C PRO A 19 -2.18 -7.00 4.19
N MET A 20 -2.92 -6.07 3.56
CA MET A 20 -3.79 -6.40 2.42
C MET A 20 -2.98 -6.92 1.22
N ALA A 21 -1.94 -6.19 0.80
CA ALA A 21 -1.09 -6.59 -0.33
C ALA A 21 -0.43 -7.96 -0.07
N GLY A 22 0.16 -8.14 1.11
CA GLY A 22 0.73 -9.43 1.51
C GLY A 22 -0.30 -10.55 1.54
N MET A 23 -1.54 -10.27 1.95
CA MET A 23 -2.61 -11.28 1.97
C MET A 23 -2.98 -11.71 0.55
N MET A 24 -3.10 -10.75 -0.37
CA MET A 24 -3.39 -11.05 -1.78
C MET A 24 -2.26 -11.84 -2.45
N LEU A 25 -0.99 -11.53 -2.14
CA LEU A 25 0.15 -12.32 -2.61
C LEU A 25 0.08 -13.77 -2.09
N ALA A 26 -0.26 -13.97 -0.82
CA ALA A 26 -0.48 -15.30 -0.25
C ALA A 26 -1.66 -16.04 -0.91
N ASP A 27 -2.79 -15.34 -1.15
CA ASP A 27 -3.95 -15.88 -1.84
C ASP A 27 -3.61 -16.30 -3.29
N MET A 28 -2.65 -15.62 -3.93
CA MET A 28 -2.09 -15.98 -5.24
C MET A 28 -1.05 -17.13 -5.18
N GLY A 29 -0.71 -17.63 -3.99
CA GLY A 29 0.17 -18.79 -3.79
C GLY A 29 1.61 -18.47 -3.40
N ALA A 30 1.96 -17.20 -3.17
CA ALA A 30 3.28 -16.86 -2.64
C ALA A 30 3.43 -17.33 -1.18
N ARG A 31 4.65 -17.69 -0.78
CA ARG A 31 4.97 -17.93 0.62
C ARG A 31 5.25 -16.59 1.30
N VAL A 32 4.34 -16.14 2.15
CA VAL A 32 4.46 -14.83 2.83
C VAL A 32 4.83 -15.04 4.29
N ILE A 33 5.96 -14.44 4.70
CA ILE A 33 6.49 -14.51 6.07
C ILE A 33 6.41 -13.11 6.69
N VAL A 34 5.56 -12.95 7.70
CA VAL A 34 5.42 -11.68 8.42
C VAL A 34 6.44 -11.59 9.54
N ILE A 35 7.26 -10.55 9.51
CA ILE A 35 8.23 -10.21 10.55
C ILE A 35 7.53 -9.37 11.61
N GLU A 36 7.11 -10.05 12.67
CA GLU A 36 6.43 -9.46 13.81
C GLU A 36 7.43 -8.77 14.73
N ARG A 37 7.01 -7.65 15.32
CA ARG A 37 7.75 -7.04 16.41
C ARG A 37 7.71 -7.99 17.61
N PHE A 38 8.85 -8.29 18.20
CA PHE A 38 8.89 -9.07 19.43
C PHE A 38 8.18 -8.31 20.56
N ASN A 39 6.98 -8.75 20.92
CA ASN A 39 6.23 -8.23 22.05
C ASN A 39 5.41 -9.36 22.70
N LYS A 40 5.76 -9.70 23.95
CA LYS A 40 5.13 -10.80 24.70
C LYS A 40 3.65 -10.56 25.02
N ASP A 41 3.21 -9.30 25.05
CA ASP A 41 1.86 -8.91 25.47
C ASP A 41 0.94 -8.55 24.29
N GLN A 42 1.43 -8.67 23.05
CA GLN A 42 0.69 -8.25 21.87
C GLN A 42 -0.32 -9.32 21.46
N LYS A 43 -1.61 -9.05 21.67
CA LYS A 43 -2.70 -9.83 21.06
C LYS A 43 -2.54 -9.78 19.54
N ARG A 44 -2.61 -10.93 18.85
CA ARG A 44 -2.62 -10.99 17.38
C ARG A 44 -3.76 -10.12 16.85
N ARG A 45 -3.41 -9.05 16.14
CA ARG A 45 -4.34 -8.20 15.37
C ARG A 45 -4.34 -8.72 13.93
N ASN A 46 -5.31 -8.30 13.11
CA ASN A 46 -5.38 -8.66 11.68
C ASN A 46 -5.58 -10.16 11.38
N LEU A 47 -6.40 -10.88 12.15
CA LEU A 47 -6.62 -12.32 11.94
C LEU A 47 -6.99 -12.69 10.50
N ILE A 48 -7.77 -11.84 9.81
CA ILE A 48 -8.11 -12.03 8.40
C ILE A 48 -6.92 -11.73 7.48
N GLY A 49 -6.21 -10.61 7.72
CA GLY A 49 -5.02 -10.23 6.94
C GLY A 49 -3.83 -11.17 7.12
N MET A 50 -3.86 -12.05 8.12
CA MET A 50 -2.85 -13.09 8.37
C MET A 50 -3.19 -14.43 7.69
N ARG A 51 -4.34 -14.55 7.01
CA ARG A 51 -4.70 -15.80 6.32
C ARG A 51 -3.64 -16.15 5.27
N GLY A 52 -3.27 -17.41 5.20
CA GLY A 52 -2.28 -17.91 4.25
C GLY A 52 -0.82 -17.50 4.54
N LYS A 53 -0.56 -16.77 5.64
CA LYS A 53 0.78 -16.28 5.99
C LYS A 53 1.42 -17.05 7.14
N GLU A 54 2.75 -17.08 7.12
CA GLU A 54 3.60 -17.47 8.24
C GLU A 54 3.98 -16.22 9.06
N SER A 55 4.37 -16.40 10.31
CA SER A 55 4.83 -15.28 11.15
C SER A 55 6.09 -15.65 11.92
N MET A 56 7.05 -14.74 12.01
CA MET A 56 8.29 -14.89 12.78
C MET A 56 8.56 -13.61 13.56
N ALA A 57 8.88 -13.75 14.84
CA ALA A 57 9.20 -12.61 15.70
C ALA A 57 10.69 -12.30 15.65
N ILE A 58 11.06 -11.12 15.16
CA ILE A 58 12.45 -10.63 15.12
C ILE A 58 12.52 -9.26 15.78
N ASN A 59 13.49 -9.07 16.69
CA ASN A 59 13.75 -7.75 17.25
C ASN A 59 14.64 -6.93 16.31
N LEU A 60 14.03 -6.14 15.43
CA LEU A 60 14.74 -5.29 14.47
C LEU A 60 15.44 -4.07 15.09
N LYS A 61 15.38 -3.89 16.42
CA LYS A 61 16.20 -2.89 17.13
C LYS A 61 17.58 -3.43 17.55
N ASP A 62 17.79 -4.73 17.41
CA ASP A 62 19.08 -5.37 17.66
C ASP A 62 19.77 -5.66 16.31
N SER A 63 21.07 -5.36 16.25
CA SER A 63 21.95 -5.71 15.14
C SER A 63 21.84 -7.19 14.73
N GLN A 64 21.69 -8.10 15.68
CA GLN A 64 21.52 -9.53 15.38
C GLN A 64 20.18 -9.78 14.66
N GLY A 65 19.11 -9.12 15.09
CA GLY A 65 17.81 -9.24 14.43
C GLY A 65 17.81 -8.69 13.01
N VAL A 66 18.51 -7.57 12.78
CA VAL A 66 18.71 -7.02 11.43
C VAL A 66 19.51 -7.98 10.56
N SER A 67 20.60 -8.56 11.08
CA SER A 67 21.40 -9.57 10.36
C SER A 67 20.55 -10.79 9.98
N THR A 68 19.73 -11.31 10.90
CA THR A 68 18.82 -12.42 10.60
C THR A 68 17.80 -12.06 9.53
N LEU A 69 17.28 -10.83 9.53
CA LEU A 69 16.38 -10.37 8.47
C LEU A 69 17.08 -10.29 7.11
N LEU A 70 18.31 -9.77 7.06
CA LEU A 70 19.08 -9.68 5.81
C LEU A 70 19.38 -11.07 5.23
N GLU A 71 19.67 -12.07 6.07
CA GLU A 71 19.80 -13.48 5.64
C GLU A 71 18.51 -14.06 5.03
N LEU A 72 17.34 -13.61 5.50
CA LEU A 72 16.05 -14.01 4.90
C LEU A 72 15.82 -13.30 3.57
N ILE A 73 16.17 -12.01 3.51
CA ILE A 73 16.05 -11.17 2.31
C ILE A 73 16.92 -11.70 1.16
N ASP A 74 18.08 -12.27 1.46
CA ASP A 74 18.98 -12.93 0.51
C ASP A 74 18.27 -13.98 -0.37
N ARG A 75 17.19 -14.58 0.15
CA ARG A 75 16.41 -15.63 -0.53
C ARG A 75 14.97 -15.21 -0.82
N ALA A 76 14.63 -13.96 -0.57
CA ALA A 76 13.29 -13.43 -0.81
C ALA A 76 13.19 -12.86 -2.23
N ASP A 77 11.97 -12.88 -2.77
CA ASP A 77 11.64 -12.20 -4.01
C ASP A 77 11.12 -10.79 -3.78
N VAL A 78 10.44 -10.59 -2.64
CA VAL A 78 9.78 -9.34 -2.30
C VAL A 78 9.98 -9.02 -0.83
N LEU A 79 10.20 -7.74 -0.53
CA LEU A 79 10.06 -7.18 0.82
C LEU A 79 8.95 -6.12 0.82
N ILE A 80 8.05 -6.16 1.79
CA ILE A 80 7.03 -5.12 2.02
C ILE A 80 7.43 -4.28 3.24
N ASP A 81 7.71 -3.01 3.01
CA ASP A 81 8.03 -1.96 3.97
C ASP A 81 6.83 -1.01 4.16
N PRO A 82 6.09 -1.11 5.30
CA PRO A 82 4.97 -0.23 5.60
C PRO A 82 5.35 0.94 6.51
N TYR A 83 6.64 1.19 6.73
CA TYR A 83 7.10 2.20 7.66
C TYR A 83 7.24 3.57 7.00
N ARG A 84 7.36 4.60 7.86
CA ARG A 84 7.62 5.95 7.37
C ARG A 84 8.97 6.01 6.65
N PRO A 85 9.13 6.94 5.69
CA PRO A 85 10.40 7.16 5.01
C PRO A 85 11.57 7.30 5.99
N GLY A 86 12.68 6.64 5.67
CA GLY A 86 13.90 6.65 6.50
C GLY A 86 13.88 5.70 7.70
N VAL A 87 12.78 5.02 8.03
CA VAL A 87 12.75 4.08 9.17
C VAL A 87 13.62 2.86 8.89
N CYS A 88 13.46 2.21 7.75
CA CYS A 88 14.22 1.01 7.39
C CYS A 88 15.71 1.31 7.18
N GLU A 89 16.03 2.49 6.63
CA GLU A 89 17.38 3.00 6.48
C GLU A 89 18.07 3.15 7.84
N ARG A 90 17.40 3.78 8.82
CA ARG A 90 17.94 3.92 10.19
C ARG A 90 18.12 2.58 10.90
N LEU A 91 17.35 1.56 10.51
CA LEU A 91 17.46 0.21 11.06
C LEU A 91 18.48 -0.66 10.30
N GLY A 92 19.13 -0.15 9.24
CA GLY A 92 20.12 -0.91 8.46
C GLY A 92 19.52 -1.91 7.48
N MET A 93 18.26 -1.74 7.10
CA MET A 93 17.52 -2.59 6.15
C MET A 93 16.80 -1.74 5.09
N GLY A 94 17.38 -0.59 4.76
CA GLY A 94 16.91 0.25 3.66
C GLY A 94 17.10 -0.41 2.29
N PRO A 95 16.50 0.16 1.23
CA PRO A 95 16.59 -0.40 -0.11
C PRO A 95 18.02 -0.68 -0.59
N ASP A 96 18.93 0.28 -0.44
CA ASP A 96 20.32 0.15 -0.91
C ASP A 96 21.02 -1.08 -0.32
N VAL A 97 20.91 -1.25 1.01
CA VAL A 97 21.50 -2.40 1.72
C VAL A 97 20.89 -3.72 1.27
N CYS A 98 19.57 -3.75 1.10
CA CYS A 98 18.87 -4.97 0.72
C CYS A 98 19.12 -5.36 -0.74
N LEU A 99 19.22 -4.38 -1.64
CA LEU A 99 19.51 -4.60 -3.06
C LEU A 99 20.99 -4.92 -3.32
N GLU A 100 21.91 -4.43 -2.48
CA GLU A 100 23.30 -4.87 -2.51
C GLU A 100 23.43 -6.36 -2.14
N GLN A 101 22.71 -6.79 -1.10
CA GLN A 101 22.67 -8.20 -0.68
C GLN A 101 21.95 -9.08 -1.70
N ASN A 102 20.79 -8.64 -2.20
CA ASN A 102 19.97 -9.36 -3.17
C ASN A 102 19.56 -8.42 -4.33
N PRO A 103 20.35 -8.37 -5.42
CA PRO A 103 20.05 -7.53 -6.57
C PRO A 103 18.74 -7.88 -7.28
N GLY A 104 18.17 -9.05 -7.02
CA GLY A 104 16.88 -9.51 -7.56
C GLY A 104 15.67 -9.16 -6.69
N LEU A 105 15.86 -8.47 -5.57
CA LEU A 105 14.78 -8.16 -4.63
C LEU A 105 13.84 -7.07 -5.16
N VAL A 106 12.54 -7.30 -5.10
CA VAL A 106 11.55 -6.23 -5.25
C VAL A 106 11.28 -5.62 -3.88
N TYR A 107 11.72 -4.38 -3.67
CA TYR A 107 11.53 -3.66 -2.42
C TYR A 107 10.28 -2.79 -2.50
N GLY A 108 9.15 -3.29 -2.01
CA GLY A 108 7.87 -2.59 -2.02
C GLY A 108 7.69 -1.71 -0.79
N ARG A 109 7.62 -0.40 -0.97
CA ARG A 109 7.32 0.58 0.07
C ARG A 109 5.89 1.04 -0.06
N ILE A 110 5.17 1.06 1.06
CA ILE A 110 3.79 1.55 1.10
C ILE A 110 3.64 2.64 2.14
N THR A 111 3.32 3.84 1.66
CA THR A 111 3.17 5.02 2.50
C THR A 111 1.93 5.81 2.11
N GLY A 112 1.52 6.72 2.98
CA GLY A 112 0.45 7.66 2.67
C GLY A 112 0.85 8.69 1.62
N TRP A 113 1.98 9.35 1.87
CA TRP A 113 2.41 10.56 1.17
C TRP A 113 3.53 10.35 0.13
N GLY A 114 4.08 9.14 0.02
CA GLY A 114 5.28 8.85 -0.77
C GLY A 114 6.58 8.92 0.05
N GLN A 115 7.70 8.52 -0.56
CA GLN A 115 9.02 8.65 0.06
C GLN A 115 9.50 10.11 0.16
N ASP A 116 9.07 10.96 -0.76
CA ASP A 116 9.58 12.32 -0.93
C ASP A 116 8.50 13.40 -0.72
N GLY A 117 8.95 14.65 -0.66
CA GLY A 117 8.08 15.82 -0.56
C GLY A 117 7.81 16.29 0.87
N PRO A 118 7.13 17.46 1.01
CA PRO A 118 7.00 18.14 2.31
C PRO A 118 6.14 17.35 3.31
N MET A 119 5.28 16.45 2.83
CA MET A 119 4.38 15.65 3.65
C MET A 119 4.93 14.25 3.98
N ALA A 120 6.05 13.82 3.40
CA ALA A 120 6.58 12.45 3.54
C ALA A 120 6.69 11.96 4.99
N ASN A 121 7.06 12.87 5.91
CA ASN A 121 7.25 12.55 7.34
C ASN A 121 6.03 12.88 8.21
N VAL A 122 4.96 13.43 7.63
CA VAL A 122 3.75 13.84 8.36
C VAL A 122 2.89 12.61 8.66
N PRO A 123 2.46 12.38 9.92
CA PRO A 123 1.51 11.33 10.25
C PRO A 123 0.20 11.49 9.46
N GLY A 124 -0.31 10.39 8.92
CA GLY A 124 -1.58 10.39 8.19
C GLY A 124 -2.34 9.08 8.38
N HIS A 125 -3.60 9.14 8.00
CA HIS A 125 -4.51 8.00 7.80
C HIS A 125 -5.29 8.26 6.52
N ASP A 126 -5.99 7.25 6.01
CA ASP A 126 -6.82 7.29 4.79
C ASP A 126 -7.44 8.67 4.49
N LEU A 127 -8.20 9.22 5.46
CA LEU A 127 -8.89 10.50 5.33
C LEU A 127 -7.97 11.70 5.02
N GLY A 128 -6.76 11.72 5.54
CA GLY A 128 -5.77 12.75 5.27
C GLY A 128 -5.27 12.69 3.82
N TYR A 129 -5.09 11.49 3.29
CA TYR A 129 -4.67 11.31 1.90
C TYR A 129 -5.82 11.68 0.95
N LEU A 130 -7.06 11.28 1.27
CA LEU A 130 -8.24 11.66 0.49
C LEU A 130 -8.51 13.16 0.48
N SER A 131 -8.16 13.88 1.55
CA SER A 131 -8.47 15.30 1.67
C SER A 131 -7.64 16.16 0.71
N ILE A 132 -6.38 15.81 0.49
CA ILE A 132 -5.50 16.60 -0.39
C ILE A 132 -5.75 16.32 -1.88
N THR A 133 -6.24 15.13 -2.22
CA THR A 133 -6.47 14.72 -3.61
C THR A 133 -7.79 15.26 -4.18
N GLY A 134 -8.65 15.84 -3.33
CA GLY A 134 -10.00 16.26 -3.71
C GLY A 134 -11.03 15.12 -3.69
N ALA A 135 -10.59 13.86 -3.55
CA ALA A 135 -11.49 12.71 -3.49
C ALA A 135 -12.51 12.84 -2.35
N LEU A 136 -12.07 13.25 -1.16
CA LEU A 136 -12.97 13.44 -0.03
C LEU A 136 -14.02 14.52 -0.33
N HIS A 137 -13.60 15.63 -0.95
CA HIS A 137 -14.50 16.74 -1.26
C HIS A 137 -15.64 16.32 -2.21
N ALA A 138 -15.40 15.33 -3.07
CA ALA A 138 -16.35 14.84 -4.06
C ALA A 138 -17.38 13.82 -3.53
N ILE A 139 -17.28 13.35 -2.27
CA ILE A 139 -18.11 12.25 -1.74
C ILE A 139 -19.11 12.71 -0.68
N GLY A 140 -20.40 12.41 -0.89
CA GLY A 140 -21.50 12.77 0.01
C GLY A 140 -22.58 13.70 -0.57
N GLU A 141 -23.59 14.01 0.24
CA GLU A 141 -24.76 14.81 -0.16
C GLU A 141 -24.43 16.26 -0.54
N PRO A 142 -25.24 16.89 -1.43
CA PRO A 142 -25.14 18.29 -1.79
C PRO A 142 -25.39 19.20 -0.58
N GLY A 143 -24.60 20.26 -0.45
CA GLY A 143 -24.69 21.23 0.66
C GLY A 143 -24.31 20.69 2.06
N GLY A 144 -24.05 19.39 2.19
CA GLY A 144 -23.62 18.76 3.44
C GLY A 144 -22.10 18.80 3.67
N ARG A 145 -21.64 18.13 4.73
CA ARG A 145 -20.22 17.81 4.91
C ARG A 145 -19.83 16.61 4.03
N PRO A 146 -18.56 16.53 3.55
CA PRO A 146 -18.02 15.31 2.97
C PRO A 146 -18.30 14.07 3.82
N GLN A 147 -18.62 12.96 3.15
CA GLN A 147 -18.85 11.66 3.79
C GLN A 147 -17.60 10.79 3.68
N ILE A 148 -17.33 10.01 4.73
CA ILE A 148 -16.13 9.18 4.83
C ILE A 148 -16.43 7.82 4.18
N PRO A 149 -15.77 7.45 3.07
CA PRO A 149 -16.01 6.19 2.35
C PRO A 149 -15.25 5.02 3.00
N LEU A 150 -15.39 4.86 4.31
CA LEU A 150 -14.56 3.97 5.14
C LEU A 150 -13.07 4.26 4.87
N ASN A 151 -12.22 3.24 4.77
CA ASN A 151 -10.85 3.34 4.26
C ASN A 151 -10.67 2.57 2.93
N MET A 152 -11.72 2.51 2.11
CA MET A 152 -11.71 1.70 0.89
C MET A 152 -10.88 2.35 -0.23
N ILE A 153 -10.80 3.68 -0.25
CA ILE A 153 -10.22 4.41 -1.39
C ILE A 153 -8.71 4.55 -1.25
N ALA A 154 -8.20 5.18 -0.18
CA ALA A 154 -6.77 5.44 -0.08
C ALA A 154 -6.01 4.23 0.47
N ASP A 155 -6.41 3.67 1.62
CA ASP A 155 -5.70 2.52 2.20
C ASP A 155 -5.79 1.29 1.27
N MET A 156 -7.01 0.91 0.83
CA MET A 156 -7.20 -0.34 0.09
C MET A 156 -6.95 -0.17 -1.41
N GLY A 157 -7.80 0.59 -2.11
CA GLY A 157 -7.70 0.78 -3.56
C GLY A 157 -6.44 1.54 -3.99
N GLY A 158 -6.05 2.58 -3.25
CA GLY A 158 -4.98 3.50 -3.64
C GLY A 158 -3.63 3.08 -3.09
N GLY A 159 -3.62 2.32 -2.00
CA GLY A 159 -2.42 1.82 -1.34
C GLY A 159 -2.20 0.36 -1.64
N GLY A 160 -3.00 -0.51 -1.02
CA GLY A 160 -2.82 -1.96 -1.10
C GLY A 160 -2.81 -2.51 -2.52
N MET A 161 -3.77 -2.10 -3.36
CA MET A 161 -3.82 -2.51 -4.77
C MET A 161 -2.70 -1.92 -5.62
N LEU A 162 -2.30 -0.66 -5.36
CA LEU A 162 -1.19 -0.03 -6.07
C LEU A 162 0.14 -0.72 -5.75
N LEU A 163 0.40 -1.01 -4.47
CA LEU A 163 1.57 -1.76 -4.04
C LEU A 163 1.59 -3.17 -4.67
N LEU A 164 0.46 -3.89 -4.62
CA LEU A 164 0.35 -5.21 -5.25
C LEU A 164 0.67 -5.15 -6.75
N ASN A 165 0.08 -4.19 -7.47
CA ASN A 165 0.34 -4.00 -8.90
C ASN A 165 1.82 -3.72 -9.17
N GLY A 166 2.42 -2.76 -8.45
CA GLY A 166 3.83 -2.42 -8.60
C GLY A 166 4.75 -3.61 -8.31
N ILE A 167 4.46 -4.41 -7.29
CA ILE A 167 5.22 -5.65 -6.99
C ILE A 167 5.12 -6.64 -8.15
N LEU A 168 3.92 -6.91 -8.65
CA LEU A 168 3.73 -7.86 -9.76
C LEU A 168 4.42 -7.39 -11.04
N ALA A 169 4.34 -6.09 -11.34
CA ALA A 169 5.02 -5.49 -12.48
C ALA A 169 6.54 -5.58 -12.34
N ALA A 170 7.09 -5.29 -11.16
CA ALA A 170 8.52 -5.40 -10.89
C ALA A 170 9.01 -6.86 -10.95
N LEU A 171 8.24 -7.82 -10.45
CA LEU A 171 8.56 -9.25 -10.57
C LEU A 171 8.54 -9.71 -12.03
N LEU A 172 7.64 -9.18 -12.86
CA LEU A 172 7.59 -9.47 -14.29
C LEU A 172 8.76 -8.83 -15.04
N GLU A 173 9.13 -7.60 -14.69
CA GLU A 173 10.31 -6.91 -15.23
C GLU A 173 11.59 -7.70 -14.92
N ARG A 174 11.73 -8.15 -13.67
CA ARG A 174 12.85 -8.98 -13.20
C ARG A 174 13.06 -10.25 -14.02
N GLN A 175 12.00 -10.84 -14.60
CA GLN A 175 12.15 -12.01 -15.47
C GLN A 175 12.97 -11.71 -16.74
N LYS A 176 13.04 -10.45 -17.15
CA LYS A 176 13.80 -9.99 -18.32
C LYS A 176 15.17 -9.44 -17.94
N SER A 177 15.22 -8.60 -16.91
CA SER A 177 16.45 -7.91 -16.48
C SER A 177 17.33 -8.77 -15.58
N GLY A 178 16.73 -9.70 -14.84
CA GLY A 178 17.36 -10.38 -13.71
C GLY A 178 17.50 -9.51 -12.46
N LEU A 179 17.03 -8.25 -12.50
CA LEU A 179 17.20 -7.27 -11.44
C LEU A 179 15.86 -6.92 -10.79
N GLY A 180 15.90 -6.72 -9.48
CA GLY A 180 14.82 -6.13 -8.71
C GLY A 180 14.87 -4.60 -8.75
N GLN A 181 13.97 -3.98 -8.02
CA GLN A 181 13.84 -2.52 -7.95
C GLN A 181 13.00 -2.10 -6.74
N VAL A 182 13.01 -0.80 -6.45
CA VAL A 182 12.14 -0.20 -5.44
C VAL A 182 10.81 0.16 -6.08
N VAL A 183 9.72 -0.25 -5.43
CA VAL A 183 8.35 0.18 -5.75
C VAL A 183 7.92 1.14 -4.65
N ASP A 184 7.78 2.43 -4.97
CA ASP A 184 7.15 3.40 -4.05
C ASP A 184 5.66 3.50 -4.36
N ALA A 185 4.83 2.96 -3.48
CA ALA A 185 3.38 3.07 -3.55
C ALA A 185 2.90 4.11 -2.54
N ALA A 186 2.57 5.30 -3.03
CA ALA A 186 1.94 6.35 -2.24
C ALA A 186 0.41 6.28 -2.37
N MET A 187 -0.31 6.27 -1.26
CA MET A 187 -1.79 6.25 -1.28
C MET A 187 -2.37 7.50 -1.94
N VAL A 188 -1.71 8.66 -1.82
CA VAL A 188 -2.13 9.88 -2.53
C VAL A 188 -2.10 9.68 -4.05
N ASP A 189 -1.05 9.07 -4.59
CA ASP A 189 -0.92 8.82 -6.02
C ASP A 189 -1.96 7.81 -6.50
N GLY A 190 -2.12 6.70 -5.77
CA GLY A 190 -3.13 5.70 -6.11
C GLY A 190 -4.57 6.20 -5.97
N THR A 191 -4.82 7.14 -5.07
CA THR A 191 -6.12 7.82 -4.98
C THR A 191 -6.35 8.71 -6.20
N ILE A 192 -5.32 9.44 -6.66
CA ILE A 192 -5.41 10.27 -7.87
C ILE A 192 -5.67 9.40 -9.10
N TYR A 193 -5.02 8.23 -9.22
CA TYR A 193 -5.32 7.29 -10.31
C TYR A 193 -6.77 6.81 -10.30
N GLN A 194 -7.37 6.60 -9.13
CA GLN A 194 -8.79 6.24 -9.03
C GLN A 194 -9.73 7.39 -9.42
N LEU A 195 -9.26 8.63 -9.37
CA LEU A 195 -10.00 9.80 -9.82
C LEU A 195 -9.86 10.05 -11.34
N LEU A 196 -9.22 9.16 -12.11
CA LEU A 196 -8.97 9.37 -13.55
C LEU A 196 -10.21 9.88 -14.30
N THR A 197 -11.32 9.15 -14.20
CA THR A 197 -12.58 9.53 -14.89
C THR A 197 -13.13 10.86 -14.39
N ILE A 198 -12.98 11.18 -13.11
CA ILE A 198 -13.42 12.47 -12.57
C ILE A 198 -12.54 13.60 -13.10
N HIS A 199 -11.22 13.40 -13.16
CA HIS A 199 -10.30 14.37 -13.75
C HIS A 199 -10.55 14.59 -15.24
N GLU A 200 -10.90 13.55 -16.00
CA GLU A 200 -11.33 13.66 -17.40
C GLU A 200 -12.60 14.51 -17.52
N MET A 201 -13.63 14.23 -16.72
CA MET A 201 -14.87 15.01 -16.73
C MET A 201 -14.65 16.48 -16.32
N VAL A 202 -13.73 16.75 -15.38
CA VAL A 202 -13.32 18.12 -15.05
C VAL A 202 -12.66 18.80 -16.26
N ALA A 203 -11.73 18.11 -16.93
CA ALA A 203 -11.03 18.65 -18.09
C ALA A 203 -11.97 18.96 -19.27
N GLU A 204 -13.03 18.17 -19.44
CA GLU A 204 -14.07 18.37 -20.45
C GLU A 204 -15.12 19.42 -20.05
N GLY A 205 -15.09 19.94 -18.82
CA GLY A 205 -16.11 20.85 -18.29
C GLY A 205 -17.44 20.17 -17.92
N ASN A 206 -17.43 18.83 -17.82
CA ASN A 206 -18.57 17.98 -17.48
C ASN A 206 -18.67 17.65 -15.99
N TRP A 207 -17.84 18.27 -15.14
CA TRP A 207 -17.84 18.08 -13.69
C TRP A 207 -17.77 19.41 -12.93
N ASN A 208 -18.67 19.60 -11.98
CA ASN A 208 -18.68 20.73 -11.05
C ASN A 208 -17.81 20.39 -9.82
N THR A 209 -16.69 21.09 -9.67
CA THR A 209 -15.76 20.89 -8.56
C THR A 209 -16.19 21.60 -7.27
N ASP A 210 -16.99 22.66 -7.39
CA ASP A 210 -17.36 23.52 -6.27
C ASP A 210 -18.56 22.97 -5.50
N ASN A 211 -19.46 22.29 -6.21
CA ASN A 211 -20.67 21.73 -5.65
C ASN A 211 -20.63 20.21 -5.83
N ARG A 212 -20.69 19.51 -4.71
CA ARG A 212 -20.83 18.06 -4.67
C ARG A 212 -22.30 17.66 -4.78
N GLY A 213 -22.58 16.47 -5.30
CA GLY A 213 -23.92 15.89 -5.38
C GLY A 213 -24.76 16.50 -6.49
N VAL A 214 -24.11 17.12 -7.49
CA VAL A 214 -24.77 17.75 -8.65
C VAL A 214 -24.24 17.21 -9.98
N ASN A 215 -23.37 16.19 -9.92
CA ASN A 215 -22.71 15.60 -11.07
C ASN A 215 -23.35 14.24 -11.44
N LEU A 216 -22.90 13.68 -12.56
CA LEU A 216 -23.43 12.41 -13.07
C LEU A 216 -23.16 11.23 -12.12
N LEU A 217 -21.98 11.19 -11.47
CA LEU A 217 -21.49 10.02 -10.73
C LEU A 217 -21.41 10.21 -9.21
N ASP A 218 -21.94 11.32 -8.68
CA ASP A 218 -21.90 11.64 -7.23
C ASP A 218 -23.30 11.73 -6.59
N GLY A 219 -24.34 11.24 -7.29
CA GLY A 219 -25.73 11.26 -6.83
C GLY A 219 -26.58 12.40 -7.40
N GLY A 220 -25.99 13.35 -8.14
CA GLY A 220 -26.75 14.44 -8.75
C GLY A 220 -27.71 14.02 -9.87
N ALA A 221 -27.42 12.90 -10.55
CA ALA A 221 -28.29 12.36 -11.59
C ALA A 221 -29.34 11.39 -11.03
N LEU A 222 -30.61 11.60 -11.37
CA LEU A 222 -31.73 10.74 -10.91
C LEU A 222 -31.54 9.26 -11.24
N HIS A 223 -30.92 8.94 -12.38
CA HIS A 223 -30.68 7.54 -12.80
C HIS A 223 -29.39 6.94 -12.21
N TYR A 224 -28.65 7.70 -11.40
CA TYR A 224 -27.44 7.28 -10.71
C TYR A 224 -27.52 7.71 -9.24
N ASN A 225 -28.58 7.25 -8.55
CA ASN A 225 -28.85 7.57 -7.15
C ASN A 225 -29.57 6.41 -6.44
N VAL A 226 -29.62 6.45 -5.11
CA VAL A 226 -30.29 5.49 -4.23
C VAL A 226 -31.69 6.00 -3.87
N TYR A 227 -32.68 5.11 -3.85
CA TYR A 227 -34.08 5.42 -3.52
C TYR A 227 -34.58 4.52 -2.38
N GLU A 228 -35.49 5.06 -1.57
CA GLU A 228 -36.20 4.34 -0.50
C GLU A 228 -37.44 3.58 -1.01
#